data_AF-A0A843H0P0-F1
#
_entry.id   AF-A0A843H0P0-F1
#
_cell.length_a   1.000
_cell.length_b   1.000
_cell.length_c   1.000
_cell.angle_alpha   90.00
_cell.angle_beta   90.00
_cell.angle_gamma   90.00
#
_symmetry.space_group_name_H-M   'P 1'
#
loop_
_entity.id
_entity.type
_entity.pdbx_description
1 polymer ?
#
loop_
_entity_poly.entity_id
_entity_poly.type
_entity_poly.pdbx_seq_one_letter_code
_entity_poly.pdbx_strand_id
1 'polypeptide(L)'
;MARGLVMNLHEVVSSAINAINPFQMITITPRGSYTVNDYGETVVNEGSSYNIKADVQPLTSEDIKFINNYNESTIYKAFWVSANTFGLNRPMARAGDKVVCNGRTYYVTSMPEDWYETVGWSHFIGALQLPPKEVSNGLS
;
A
#
# COMPACT_ATOMS: atom_id res chain seq x y z
N MET A 1 17.94 -22.72 -2.37
CA MET A 1 16.98 -23.46 -3.21
C MET A 1 17.05 -22.89 -4.62
N ALA A 2 17.16 -23.74 -5.64
CA ALA A 2 17.19 -23.30 -7.03
C ALA A 2 15.84 -22.69 -7.40
N ARG A 3 15.84 -21.43 -7.82
CA ARG A 3 14.66 -20.71 -8.32
C ARG A 3 14.25 -21.38 -9.64
N GLY A 4 13.27 -22.29 -9.59
CA GLY A 4 12.62 -22.75 -10.82
C GLY A 4 12.16 -21.52 -11.60
N LEU A 5 12.33 -21.53 -12.92
CA LEU A 5 11.89 -20.47 -13.83
C LEU A 5 10.35 -20.36 -13.79
N VAL A 6 9.82 -19.74 -12.73
CA VAL A 6 8.40 -19.40 -12.66
C VAL A 6 8.23 -18.12 -13.48
N MET A 7 7.35 -18.19 -14.48
CA MET A 7 7.09 -17.07 -15.38
C MET A 7 6.41 -15.93 -14.60
N ASN A 8 7.03 -14.76 -14.60
CA ASN A 8 6.42 -13.54 -14.08
C ASN A 8 5.51 -12.93 -15.16
N LEU A 9 4.24 -13.33 -15.18
CA LEU A 9 3.28 -12.84 -16.17
C LEU A 9 3.17 -11.30 -16.14
N HIS A 10 3.21 -10.68 -14.96
CA HIS A 10 3.17 -9.22 -14.80
C HIS A 10 4.33 -8.54 -15.55
N GLU A 11 5.54 -9.09 -15.46
CA GLU A 11 6.69 -8.60 -16.23
C GLU A 11 6.49 -8.79 -17.73
N VAL A 12 6.00 -9.96 -18.16
CA VAL A 12 5.76 -10.27 -19.58
C VAL A 12 4.76 -9.29 -20.21
N VAL A 13 3.66 -8.96 -19.52
CA VAL A 13 2.61 -8.08 -20.06
C VAL A 13 2.83 -6.58 -19.74
N SER A 14 3.85 -6.25 -18.95
CA SER A 14 4.09 -4.89 -18.45
C SER A 14 4.17 -3.83 -19.56
N SER A 15 4.76 -4.18 -20.70
CA SER A 15 4.88 -3.27 -21.85
C SER A 15 3.53 -2.88 -22.44
N ALA A 16 2.60 -3.84 -22.55
CA ALA A 16 1.26 -3.61 -23.05
C ALA A 16 0.42 -2.80 -22.05
N ILE A 17 0.53 -3.12 -20.75
CA ILE A 17 -0.13 -2.33 -19.69
C ILE A 17 0.36 -0.89 -19.75
N ASN A 18 1.67 -0.68 -19.75
CA ASN A 18 2.27 0.66 -19.73
C ASN A 18 1.94 1.50 -20.98
N ALA A 19 1.61 0.86 -22.11
CA ALA A 19 1.14 1.57 -23.31
C ALA A 19 -0.28 2.15 -23.14
N ILE A 20 -1.09 1.57 -22.25
CA ILE A 20 -2.50 1.96 -22.02
C ILE A 20 -2.63 2.78 -20.73
N ASN A 21 -2.06 2.29 -19.63
CA ASN A 21 -2.00 2.96 -18.33
C ASN A 21 -0.52 3.08 -17.92
N PRO A 22 0.15 4.19 -18.23
CA PRO A 22 1.55 4.38 -17.89
C PRO A 22 1.80 4.20 -16.40
N PHE A 23 2.85 3.45 -16.06
CA PHE A 23 3.21 3.22 -14.67
C PHE A 23 3.58 4.53 -13.97
N GLN A 24 3.11 4.65 -12.74
CA GLN A 24 3.32 5.82 -11.90
C GLN A 24 4.48 5.56 -10.95
N MET A 25 5.36 6.55 -10.78
CA MET A 25 6.37 6.49 -9.73
C MET A 25 5.68 6.68 -8.38
N ILE A 26 5.87 5.74 -7.47
CA ILE A 26 5.38 5.81 -6.10
C ILE A 26 6.56 5.69 -5.13
N THR A 27 6.38 6.20 -3.91
CA THR A 27 7.33 6.00 -2.81
C THR A 27 6.69 5.07 -1.78
N ILE A 28 7.37 3.96 -1.48
CA ILE A 28 6.97 3.03 -0.43
C ILE A 28 7.84 3.28 0.79
N THR A 29 7.20 3.37 1.95
CA THR A 29 7.84 3.41 3.26
C THR A 29 7.38 2.19 4.04
N PRO A 30 8.25 1.18 4.22
CA PRO A 30 7.92 0.00 5.00
C PRO A 30 7.54 0.38 6.43
N ARG A 31 6.51 -0.25 6.99
CA ARG A 31 6.07 -0.04 8.37
C ARG A 31 6.10 -1.35 9.15
N GLY A 32 6.75 -1.28 10.30
CA GLY A 32 7.00 -2.40 11.20
C GLY A 32 5.97 -2.47 12.33
N SER A 33 6.46 -2.98 13.47
CA SER A 33 5.70 -2.96 14.72
C SER A 33 5.41 -1.53 15.16
N TYR A 34 4.30 -1.38 15.87
CA TYR A 34 3.97 -0.14 16.56
C TYR A 34 4.10 -0.31 18.08
N THR A 35 4.43 0.78 18.76
CA THR A 35 4.41 0.89 20.22
C THR A 35 3.44 1.99 20.62
N VAL A 36 2.85 1.88 21.80
CA VAL A 36 2.07 2.98 22.40
C VAL A 36 3.02 3.76 23.30
N ASN A 37 3.15 5.07 23.10
CA ASN A 37 3.97 5.92 23.96
C ASN A 37 3.25 6.21 25.30
N ASP A 38 3.95 6.87 26.22
CA ASP A 38 3.40 7.22 27.55
C ASP A 38 2.16 8.14 27.49
N TYR A 39 1.90 8.75 26.34
CA TYR A 39 0.73 9.61 26.07
C TYR A 39 -0.43 8.85 25.39
N GLY A 40 -0.31 7.54 25.18
CA GLY A 40 -1.33 6.73 24.53
C GLY A 40 -1.34 6.81 23.00
N GLU A 41 -0.32 7.43 22.40
CA GLU A 41 -0.21 7.55 20.94
C GLU A 41 0.52 6.36 20.33
N THR A 42 0.01 5.88 19.21
CA THR A 42 0.63 4.80 18.44
C THR A 42 1.80 5.34 17.61
N VAL A 43 3.02 5.02 18.03
CA VAL A 43 4.26 5.28 17.27
C VAL A 43 4.57 4.07 16.41
N VAL A 44 4.67 4.26 15.09
CA VAL A 44 4.98 3.19 14.14
C VAL A 44 6.43 3.29 13.71
N ASN A 45 7.18 2.18 13.79
CA ASN A 45 8.53 2.13 13.26
C ASN A 45 8.48 2.11 11.73
N GLU A 46 9.07 3.14 11.11
CA GLU A 46 9.18 3.25 9.65
C GLU A 46 10.59 2.83 9.21
N GLY A 47 10.68 2.06 8.12
CA GLY A 47 11.93 1.76 7.43
C GLY A 47 12.31 2.84 6.42
N SER A 48 13.45 2.66 5.76
CA SER A 48 13.90 3.57 4.70
C SER A 48 12.96 3.55 3.50
N SER A 49 12.49 4.72 3.09
CA SER A 49 11.64 4.88 1.92
C SER A 49 12.40 4.59 0.61
N TYR A 50 11.71 4.04 -0.38
CA TYR A 50 12.26 3.79 -1.71
C TYR A 50 11.23 4.04 -2.81
N ASN A 51 11.72 4.39 -4.00
CA ASN A 51 10.88 4.67 -5.16
C ASN A 51 10.73 3.43 -6.04
N ILE A 52 9.53 3.18 -6.54
CA ILE A 52 9.23 2.10 -7.47
C ILE A 52 8.15 2.52 -8.46
N LYS A 53 8.15 1.92 -9.66
CA LYS A 53 7.05 2.06 -10.62
C LYS A 53 5.93 1.10 -10.26
N ALA A 54 4.70 1.60 -10.26
CA ALA A 54 3.50 0.82 -10.01
C ALA A 54 2.51 0.99 -11.16
N ASP A 55 1.79 -0.08 -11.52
CA ASP A 55 0.48 0.08 -12.14
C ASP A 55 -0.49 0.51 -11.04
N VAL A 56 -1.19 1.62 -11.27
CA VAL A 56 -2.09 2.21 -10.27
C VAL A 56 -3.45 2.35 -10.89
N GLN A 57 -4.44 1.72 -10.27
CA GLN A 57 -5.82 1.71 -10.76
C GLN A 57 -6.78 2.22 -9.68
N PRO A 58 -7.80 3.03 -10.04
CA PRO A 58 -8.88 3.36 -9.13
C PRO A 58 -9.71 2.11 -8.82
N LEU A 59 -10.22 2.01 -7.60
CA LEU A 59 -11.19 0.97 -7.24
C LEU A 59 -12.57 1.57 -7.15
N THR A 60 -13.59 0.86 -7.66
CA THR A 60 -14.98 1.29 -7.53
C THR A 60 -15.55 0.85 -6.19
N SER A 61 -16.60 1.54 -5.74
CA SER A 61 -17.28 1.16 -4.50
C SER A 61 -17.82 -0.28 -4.51
N GLU A 62 -18.04 -0.87 -5.69
CA GLU A 62 -18.48 -2.26 -5.83
C GLU A 62 -17.33 -3.25 -5.63
N ASP A 63 -16.15 -2.98 -6.19
CA ASP A 63 -14.93 -3.77 -5.97
C ASP A 63 -14.51 -3.81 -4.49
N ILE A 64 -14.87 -2.76 -3.74
CA ILE A 64 -14.40 -2.53 -2.38
C ILE A 64 -15.32 -3.16 -1.30
N LYS A 65 -16.55 -3.58 -1.63
CA LYS A 65 -17.53 -4.07 -0.62
C LYS A 65 -17.05 -5.25 0.22
N PHE A 66 -16.06 -6.00 -0.28
CA PHE A 66 -15.48 -7.16 0.41
C PHE A 66 -14.18 -6.86 1.15
N ILE A 67 -13.72 -5.61 1.17
CA ILE A 67 -12.55 -5.22 1.97
C ILE A 67 -12.92 -5.14 3.44
N ASN A 68 -12.25 -5.93 4.27
CA ASN A 68 -12.39 -5.86 5.73
C ASN A 68 -12.04 -4.45 6.25
N ASN A 69 -12.94 -3.84 7.03
CA ASN A 69 -12.88 -2.45 7.49
C ASN A 69 -12.96 -1.40 6.37
N TYR A 70 -13.76 -1.66 5.34
CA TYR A 70 -14.14 -0.65 4.36
C TYR A 70 -14.74 0.59 5.04
N ASN A 71 -14.32 1.76 4.55
CA ASN A 71 -14.88 3.06 4.89
C ASN A 71 -15.38 3.73 3.61
N GLU A 72 -16.70 3.88 3.49
CA GLU A 72 -17.37 4.51 2.34
C GLU A 72 -16.91 5.93 2.04
N SER A 73 -16.35 6.63 3.02
CA SER A 73 -15.85 8.00 2.87
C SER A 73 -14.40 8.10 2.40
N THR A 74 -13.72 6.97 2.15
CA THR A 74 -12.31 6.93 1.76
C THR A 74 -12.12 6.55 0.30
N ILE A 75 -11.12 7.15 -0.35
CA ILE A 75 -10.70 6.77 -1.70
C ILE A 75 -9.73 5.59 -1.62
N TYR A 76 -10.00 4.53 -2.37
CA TYR A 76 -9.13 3.36 -2.47
C TYR A 76 -8.48 3.28 -3.86
N LYS A 77 -7.27 2.73 -3.90
CA LYS A 77 -6.55 2.40 -5.13
C LYS A 77 -5.90 1.03 -5.02
N ALA A 78 -5.86 0.32 -6.13
CA ALA A 78 -5.06 -0.88 -6.28
C ALA A 78 -3.69 -0.52 -6.89
N PHE A 79 -2.67 -1.23 -6.44
CA PHE A 79 -1.29 -1.03 -6.86
C PHE A 79 -0.67 -2.38 -7.17
N TRP A 80 -0.08 -2.53 -8.36
CA TRP A 80 0.75 -3.68 -8.72
C TRP A 80 2.21 -3.23 -8.80
N VAL A 81 3.07 -3.93 -8.05
CA VAL A 81 4.48 -3.57 -7.90
C VAL A 81 5.38 -4.80 -7.93
N SER A 82 6.60 -4.63 -8.42
CA SER A 82 7.67 -5.62 -8.29
C SER A 82 8.46 -5.43 -6.98
N ALA A 83 7.75 -5.36 -5.86
CA ALA A 83 8.34 -5.18 -4.53
C ALA A 83 7.58 -5.98 -3.49
N ASN A 84 8.28 -6.32 -2.41
CA ASN A 84 7.62 -6.82 -1.20
C ASN A 84 6.94 -5.64 -0.49
N THR A 85 5.70 -5.85 -0.09
CA THR A 85 4.89 -4.88 0.62
C THR A 85 4.08 -5.60 1.67
N PHE A 86 3.73 -4.90 2.75
CA PHE A 86 2.95 -5.49 3.83
C PHE A 86 1.68 -4.71 4.12
N GLY A 87 0.57 -5.44 4.17
CA GLY A 87 -0.73 -4.91 4.54
C GLY A 87 -0.90 -4.84 6.06
N LEU A 88 -1.97 -4.19 6.48
CA LEU A 88 -2.37 -4.15 7.88
C LEU A 88 -2.60 -5.58 8.41
N ASN A 89 -1.83 -5.98 9.43
CA ASN A 89 -2.00 -7.25 10.12
C ASN A 89 -2.11 -6.99 11.63
N ARG A 90 -3.36 -6.92 12.12
CA ARG A 90 -3.66 -6.61 13.52
C ARG A 90 -3.18 -7.69 14.50
N PRO A 91 -3.35 -9.00 14.23
CA PRO A 91 -2.77 -10.04 15.08
C PRO A 91 -1.25 -9.95 15.26
N MET A 92 -0.53 -9.48 14.23
CA MET A 92 0.93 -9.33 14.28
C MET A 92 1.40 -7.94 14.72
N ALA A 93 0.48 -7.08 15.21
CA ALA A 93 0.76 -5.69 15.57
C ALA A 93 1.53 -4.92 14.48
N ARG A 94 1.20 -5.19 13.21
CA ARG A 94 1.89 -4.61 12.06
C ARG A 94 1.00 -3.60 11.36
N ALA A 95 1.50 -2.38 11.25
CA ALA A 95 0.86 -1.36 10.43
C ALA A 95 1.07 -1.68 8.94
N GLY A 96 0.08 -1.35 8.11
CA GLY A 96 0.26 -1.41 6.67
C GLY A 96 1.29 -0.37 6.21
N ASP A 97 2.06 -0.72 5.18
CA ASP A 97 3.07 0.17 4.60
C ASP A 97 2.45 1.50 4.16
N LYS A 98 3.28 2.55 4.12
CA LYS A 98 2.86 3.87 3.65
C LYS A 98 3.28 4.04 2.20
N VAL A 99 2.35 4.47 1.36
CA VAL A 99 2.56 4.68 -0.08
C VAL A 99 2.24 6.12 -0.43
N VAL A 100 3.18 6.81 -1.05
CA VAL A 100 2.97 8.15 -1.60
C VAL A 100 2.85 8.04 -3.12
N CYS A 101 1.73 8.50 -3.66
CA CYS A 101 1.43 8.49 -5.10
C CYS A 101 0.79 9.84 -5.48
N ASN A 102 1.43 10.56 -6.41
CA ASN A 102 1.01 11.90 -6.85
C ASN A 102 0.74 12.87 -5.68
N GLY A 103 1.66 12.92 -4.72
CA GLY A 103 1.58 13.79 -3.53
C GLY A 103 0.52 13.39 -2.50
N ARG A 104 -0.19 12.27 -2.69
CA ARG A 104 -1.19 11.75 -1.76
C ARG A 104 -0.68 10.52 -1.02
N THR A 105 -1.00 10.42 0.25
CA THR A 105 -0.59 9.33 1.13
C THR A 105 -1.69 8.28 1.22
N TYR A 106 -1.33 7.03 0.98
CA TYR A 106 -2.19 5.86 1.13
C TYR A 106 -1.56 4.90 2.14
N TYR A 107 -2.38 4.27 2.98
CA TYR A 107 -1.94 3.16 3.82
C TYR A 107 -2.40 1.84 3.25
N VAL A 108 -1.52 0.84 3.23
CA VAL A 108 -1.86 -0.46 2.67
C VAL A 108 -2.78 -1.24 3.61
N THR A 109 -4.02 -1.47 3.20
CA THR A 109 -5.06 -2.09 4.04
C THR A 109 -5.27 -3.56 3.73
N SER A 110 -4.91 -4.01 2.52
CA SER A 110 -5.09 -5.40 2.08
C SER A 110 -4.02 -5.82 1.07
N MET A 111 -3.75 -7.12 1.03
CA MET A 111 -2.84 -7.80 0.08
C MET A 111 -3.60 -8.91 -0.66
N PRO A 112 -4.38 -8.59 -1.69
CA PRO A 112 -5.10 -9.62 -2.45
C PRO A 112 -4.16 -10.66 -3.09
N GLU A 113 -3.00 -10.24 -3.58
CA GLU A 113 -2.03 -11.12 -4.22
C GLU A 113 -0.63 -10.80 -3.69
N ASP A 114 -0.15 -11.62 -2.74
CA ASP A 114 1.21 -11.54 -2.22
C ASP A 114 2.08 -12.63 -2.87
N TRP A 115 2.47 -12.39 -4.12
CA TRP A 115 3.26 -13.36 -4.88
C TRP A 115 4.73 -12.94 -4.98
N TYR A 116 5.19 -11.99 -4.15
CA TYR A 116 6.57 -11.51 -4.25
C TYR A 116 7.59 -12.63 -4.00
N GLU A 117 7.33 -13.47 -2.99
CA GLU A 117 8.24 -14.58 -2.66
C GLU A 117 8.31 -15.65 -3.76
N THR A 118 7.24 -15.83 -4.55
CA THR A 118 7.14 -16.89 -5.56
C THR A 118 7.46 -16.42 -6.98
N VAL A 119 6.91 -15.28 -7.39
CA VAL A 119 7.04 -14.72 -8.77
C VAL A 119 7.59 -13.30 -8.82
N GLY A 120 7.76 -12.62 -7.70
CA GLY A 120 8.46 -11.32 -7.63
C GLY A 120 7.58 -10.08 -7.81
N TRP A 121 6.26 -10.20 -7.64
CA TRP A 121 5.36 -9.05 -7.62
C TRP A 121 4.25 -9.22 -6.59
N SER A 122 3.71 -8.09 -6.14
CA SER A 122 2.57 -8.03 -5.22
C SER A 122 1.52 -7.06 -5.73
N HIS A 123 0.26 -7.34 -5.42
CA HIS A 123 -0.87 -6.45 -5.56
C HIS A 123 -1.44 -6.14 -4.19
N PHE A 124 -1.60 -4.85 -3.94
CA PHE A 124 -2.13 -4.35 -2.68
C PHE A 124 -3.14 -3.24 -2.88
N ILE A 125 -3.97 -3.04 -1.85
CA ILE A 125 -4.98 -1.98 -1.82
C ILE A 125 -4.55 -0.92 -0.80
N GLY A 126 -4.44 0.32 -1.27
CA GLY A 126 -4.15 1.49 -0.46
C GLY A 126 -5.39 2.33 -0.19
N ALA A 127 -5.64 2.67 1.07
CA ALA A 127 -6.68 3.60 1.49
C ALA A 127 -6.11 5.00 1.67
N LEU A 128 -6.72 6.01 1.06
CA LEU A 128 -6.27 7.40 1.15
C LEU A 128 -6.34 7.88 2.60
N GLN A 129 -5.23 8.39 3.10
CA GLN A 129 -5.18 9.06 4.39
C GLN A 129 -5.57 10.52 4.21
N LEU A 130 -6.64 10.95 4.89
CA LEU A 130 -6.95 12.37 5.00
C LEU A 130 -5.79 13.08 5.71
N PRO A 131 -5.46 14.33 5.33
CA PRO A 131 -4.51 15.12 6.10
C PRO A 131 -4.93 15.11 7.58
N PRO A 132 -3.99 15.07 8.53
CA PRO A 132 -4.31 15.14 9.95
C PRO A 132 -5.28 16.30 10.20
N LYS A 133 -6.30 16.10 11.03
CA LYS A 133 -7.10 17.24 11.48
C LYS A 133 -6.13 18.20 12.17
N GLU A 134 -6.02 19.42 11.65
CA GLU A 134 -5.40 20.53 12.35
C GLU A 134 -6.05 20.59 13.74
N VAL A 135 -5.26 20.31 14.79
CA VAL A 135 -5.72 20.54 16.16
C VAL A 135 -5.80 22.05 16.27
N SER A 136 -7.00 22.63 16.22
CA SER A 136 -7.19 24.03 16.57
C SER A 136 -6.70 24.19 18.00
N ASN A 137 -5.53 24.79 18.17
CA ASN A 137 -5.07 25.22 19.48
C ASN A 137 -6.06 26.29 19.94
N GLY A 138 -7.08 25.86 20.68
CA GLY A 138 -8.18 26.68 21.17
C GLY A 138 -7.71 27.68 22.21
N LEU A 139 -7.00 28.70 21.76
CA LEU A 139 -6.72 29.91 22.54
C LEU A 139 -7.57 31.02 21.94
N SER A 140 -8.81 31.11 22.43
CA SER A 140 -9.61 32.33 22.45
C SER A 140 -9.45 33.01 23.79
#